data_AF-R8HDE7-F1
#
_entry.id   AF-R8HDE7-F1
#
_cell.length_a   1.000
_cell.length_b   1.000
_cell.length_c   1.000
_cell.angle_alpha   90.00
_cell.angle_beta   90.00
_cell.angle_gamma   90.00
#
_symmetry.space_group_name_H-M   'P 1'
#
loop_
_entity.id
_entity.type
_entity.pdbx_description
1 polymer ?
#
loop_
_entity_poly.entity_id
_entity_poly.type
_entity_poly.pdbx_seq_one_letter_code
_entity_poly.pdbx_strand_id
1 'polypeptide(L)'
;MSIEVKKEDIIQHGMEIFRSIGAHHVCIKSGNSCCFSCQHLQDGVGCQKRNTACTAWLCGIQSFLFDQIGLLDEWNSFWSEIPGQMFRRDSTPDNVRIKAFIDMKKLDSRGGLLLVERLNSYIQEGGDIGKLERHLSKTYN
;
A
#
# COMPACT_ATOMS: atom_id res chain seq x y z
N MET A 1 -15.22 -11.14 17.95
CA MET A 1 -16.22 -10.06 17.87
C MET A 1 -15.89 -9.25 16.62
N SER A 2 -16.86 -8.88 15.80
CA SER A 2 -16.65 -8.04 14.62
C SER A 2 -17.32 -6.68 14.81
N ILE A 3 -16.73 -5.64 14.24
CA ILE A 3 -17.28 -4.28 14.20
C ILE A 3 -17.72 -3.95 12.78
N GLU A 4 -18.76 -3.14 12.65
CA GLU A 4 -19.20 -2.61 11.35
C GLU A 4 -18.59 -1.22 11.16
N VAL A 5 -17.96 -1.01 10.01
CA VAL A 5 -17.21 0.21 9.68
C VAL A 5 -17.51 0.65 8.25
N LYS A 6 -17.34 1.93 7.95
CA LYS A 6 -17.50 2.42 6.58
C LYS A 6 -16.30 2.04 5.72
N LYS A 7 -16.57 1.78 4.45
CA LYS A 7 -15.53 1.54 3.43
C LYS A 7 -14.50 2.67 3.39
N GLU A 8 -14.97 3.91 3.48
CA GLU A 8 -14.11 5.10 3.45
C GLU A 8 -13.14 5.12 4.65
N ASP A 9 -13.59 4.67 5.82
CA ASP A 9 -12.76 4.60 7.03
C ASP A 9 -11.67 3.52 6.88
N ILE A 10 -12.00 2.39 6.24
CA ILE A 10 -11.02 1.33 5.91
C ILE A 10 -9.94 1.83 4.96
N ILE A 11 -10.36 2.53 3.88
CA ILE A 11 -9.42 3.12 2.92
C ILE A 11 -8.53 4.16 3.62
N GLN A 12 -9.12 5.03 4.44
CA GLN A 12 -8.39 6.05 5.18
C GLN A 12 -7.39 5.45 6.16
N HIS A 13 -7.77 4.40 6.90
CA HIS A 13 -6.87 3.69 7.81
C HIS A 13 -5.66 3.10 7.06
N GLY A 14 -5.89 2.41 5.94
CA GLY A 14 -4.81 1.90 5.11
C GLY A 14 -3.90 3.00 4.58
N MET A 15 -4.46 4.14 4.19
CA MET A 15 -3.71 5.33 3.77
C MET A 15 -2.84 5.92 4.89
N GLU A 16 -3.35 5.95 6.12
CA GLU A 16 -2.61 6.42 7.28
C GLU A 16 -1.41 5.53 7.57
N ILE A 17 -1.55 4.21 7.48
CA ILE A 17 -0.44 3.26 7.57
C ILE A 17 0.63 3.57 6.51
N PHE A 18 0.24 3.73 5.23
CA PHE A 18 1.17 4.08 4.17
C PHE A 18 1.92 5.40 4.43
N ARG A 19 1.24 6.40 5.02
CA ARG A 19 1.87 7.68 5.37
C ARG A 19 2.85 7.50 6.52
N SER A 20 2.44 6.80 7.58
CA SER A 20 3.25 6.59 8.78
C SER A 20 4.58 5.89 8.50
N ILE A 21 4.60 4.97 7.53
CA ILE A 21 5.84 4.24 7.17
C ILE A 21 6.54 4.82 5.94
N GLY A 22 6.06 5.94 5.38
CA GLY A 22 6.64 6.58 4.18
C GLY A 22 6.32 5.90 2.83
N ALA A 23 5.61 4.77 2.82
CA ALA A 23 5.30 3.99 1.62
C ALA A 23 4.28 4.65 0.66
N HIS A 24 3.63 5.75 1.05
CA HIS A 24 2.66 6.46 0.22
C HIS A 24 3.27 7.13 -1.03
N HIS A 25 4.58 7.45 -1.03
CA HIS A 25 5.26 8.09 -2.16
C HIS A 25 5.87 7.10 -3.17
N VAL A 26 5.99 5.82 -2.80
CA VAL A 26 6.74 4.81 -3.54
C VAL A 26 6.12 4.49 -4.91
N CYS A 27 4.80 4.54 -5.03
CA CYS A 27 4.08 4.17 -6.26
C CYS A 27 3.84 5.34 -7.24
N ILE A 28 4.14 6.59 -6.87
CA ILE A 28 3.65 7.77 -7.61
C ILE A 28 4.65 8.29 -8.66
N LYS A 29 5.96 8.11 -8.47
CA LYS A 29 6.98 8.70 -9.38
C LYS A 29 7.46 7.81 -10.52
N SER A 30 7.31 6.50 -10.42
CA SER A 30 7.95 5.56 -11.35
C SER A 30 6.99 4.86 -12.32
N GLY A 31 5.66 5.02 -12.18
CA GLY A 31 4.65 4.38 -13.04
C GLY A 31 4.68 2.84 -13.05
N ASN A 32 5.70 2.21 -12.47
CA ASN A 32 5.88 0.77 -12.40
C ASN A 32 5.16 0.27 -11.15
N SER A 33 3.88 -0.09 -11.30
CA SER A 33 3.00 -0.60 -10.23
C SER A 33 1.59 -0.87 -10.78
N CYS A 34 0.66 -1.30 -9.94
CA CYS A 34 -0.77 -1.43 -10.19
C CYS A 34 -1.43 -0.16 -10.78
N CYS A 35 -0.83 1.02 -10.53
CA CYS A 35 -1.29 2.33 -11.00
C CYS A 35 -0.90 2.70 -12.44
N PHE A 36 -0.08 1.90 -13.14
CA PHE A 36 0.31 2.18 -14.53
C PHE A 36 -0.91 2.37 -15.43
N SER A 37 -0.96 3.48 -16.17
CA SER A 37 -2.08 3.87 -17.04
C SER A 37 -3.44 4.03 -16.32
N CYS A 38 -3.45 4.20 -15.00
CA CYS A 38 -4.68 4.50 -14.28
C CYS A 38 -5.11 5.95 -14.58
N GLN A 39 -6.33 6.14 -15.11
CA GLN A 39 -6.90 7.46 -15.39
C GLN A 39 -7.02 8.38 -14.16
N HIS A 40 -6.94 7.80 -12.96
CA HIS A 40 -6.99 8.54 -11.70
C HIS A 40 -5.59 8.86 -11.15
N LEU A 41 -4.51 8.42 -11.80
CA LEU A 41 -3.14 8.81 -11.42
C LEU A 41 -2.77 10.11 -12.13
N GLN A 42 -2.38 11.12 -11.37
CA GLN A 42 -1.86 12.37 -11.89
C GLN A 42 -0.38 12.52 -11.56
N ASP A 43 0.42 12.83 -12.58
CA ASP A 43 1.88 13.02 -12.43
C ASP A 43 2.20 14.10 -11.40
N GLY A 44 3.14 13.80 -10.50
CA GLY A 44 3.55 14.70 -9.43
C GLY A 44 2.54 14.91 -8.29
N VAL A 45 1.28 14.48 -8.46
CA VAL A 45 0.21 14.63 -7.45
C VAL A 45 -0.15 13.29 -6.81
N GLY A 46 -0.26 12.22 -7.60
CA GLY A 46 -0.66 10.90 -7.15
C GLY A 46 -2.10 10.52 -7.50
N CYS A 47 -2.63 9.48 -6.84
CA CYS A 47 -3.95 8.93 -7.11
C CYS A 47 -5.07 9.85 -6.60
N GLN A 48 -6.02 10.19 -7.48
CA GLN A 48 -7.18 11.05 -7.22
C GLN A 48 -8.44 10.26 -6.81
N LYS A 49 -8.41 8.92 -6.91
CA LYS A 49 -9.55 8.05 -6.61
C LYS A 49 -9.09 6.70 -6.07
N ARG A 50 -8.33 6.71 -4.97
CA ARG A 50 -7.89 5.46 -4.34
C ARG A 50 -9.11 4.73 -3.79
N ASN A 51 -9.21 3.45 -4.12
CA ASN A 51 -10.30 2.57 -3.72
C ASN A 51 -9.76 1.42 -2.85
N THR A 52 -10.65 0.55 -2.37
CA THR A 52 -10.30 -0.57 -1.48
C THR A 52 -9.21 -1.45 -2.06
N ALA A 53 -9.35 -1.87 -3.33
CA ALA A 53 -8.36 -2.72 -4.00
C ALA A 53 -7.01 -2.01 -4.23
N CYS A 54 -7.03 -0.74 -4.60
CA CYS A 54 -5.83 0.09 -4.76
C CYS A 54 -5.13 0.35 -3.42
N THR A 55 -5.85 0.31 -2.31
CA THR A 55 -5.26 0.40 -0.98
C THR A 55 -4.67 -0.94 -0.60
N ALA A 56 -5.44 -2.02 -0.67
CA ALA A 56 -5.03 -3.36 -0.25
C ALA A 56 -3.83 -3.94 -1.01
N TRP A 57 -3.82 -3.80 -2.34
CA TRP A 57 -2.79 -4.45 -3.16
C TRP A 57 -1.49 -3.63 -3.14
N LEU A 58 -0.46 -4.23 -2.55
CA LEU A 58 0.90 -3.73 -2.51
C LEU A 58 1.65 -4.04 -3.82
N CYS A 59 2.38 -3.07 -4.37
CA CYS A 59 3.39 -3.37 -5.38
C CYS A 59 4.60 -4.07 -4.75
N GLY A 60 5.52 -4.63 -5.55
CA GLY A 60 6.67 -5.37 -5.05
C GLY A 60 7.53 -4.60 -4.03
N ILE A 61 7.81 -3.32 -4.29
CA ILE A 61 8.54 -2.46 -3.33
C ILE A 61 7.71 -2.23 -2.06
N GLN A 62 6.40 -2.02 -2.16
CA GLN A 62 5.56 -1.87 -0.96
C GLN A 62 5.52 -3.16 -0.14
N SER A 63 5.37 -4.32 -0.78
CA SER A 63 5.42 -5.61 -0.10
C SER A 63 6.75 -5.80 0.62
N PHE A 64 7.87 -5.46 -0.03
CA PHE A 64 9.18 -5.45 0.60
C PHE A 64 9.24 -4.52 1.82
N LEU A 65 8.79 -3.27 1.70
CA LEU A 65 8.80 -2.34 2.85
C LEU A 65 7.98 -2.86 4.02
N PHE A 66 6.80 -3.42 3.75
CA PHE A 66 5.92 -4.01 4.76
C PHE A 66 6.54 -5.24 5.40
N ASP A 67 7.18 -6.11 4.62
CA ASP A 67 7.87 -7.30 5.11
C ASP A 67 9.03 -6.94 6.05
N GLN A 68 9.87 -5.99 5.64
CA GLN A 68 11.05 -5.59 6.41
C GLN A 68 10.71 -4.96 7.77
N ILE A 69 9.48 -4.47 7.96
CA ILE A 69 8.99 -3.95 9.25
C ILE A 69 8.03 -4.93 9.95
N GLY A 70 7.88 -6.15 9.44
CA GLY A 70 7.04 -7.19 10.03
C GLY A 70 5.52 -6.94 9.89
N LEU A 71 5.09 -6.08 8.97
CA LEU A 71 3.69 -5.68 8.79
C LEU A 71 2.96 -6.47 7.70
N LEU A 72 3.68 -7.14 6.80
CA LEU A 72 3.09 -7.75 5.60
C LEU A 72 2.00 -8.78 5.90
N ASP A 73 2.22 -9.67 6.87
CA ASP A 73 1.24 -10.70 7.23
C ASP A 73 -0.01 -10.12 7.88
N GLU A 74 0.15 -9.14 8.78
CA GLU A 74 -0.98 -8.46 9.42
C GLU A 74 -1.79 -7.66 8.38
N TRP A 75 -1.11 -7.00 7.44
CA TRP A 75 -1.73 -6.32 6.32
C TRP A 75 -2.56 -7.27 5.47
N ASN A 76 -1.97 -8.39 5.02
CA ASN A 76 -2.66 -9.39 4.21
C ASN A 76 -3.85 -10.00 4.96
N SER A 77 -3.68 -10.30 6.25
CA SER A 77 -4.77 -10.80 7.09
C SER A 77 -5.91 -9.80 7.20
N PHE A 78 -5.62 -8.52 7.45
CA PHE A 78 -6.63 -7.46 7.54
C PHE A 78 -7.41 -7.32 6.23
N TRP A 79 -6.72 -7.22 5.09
CA TRP A 79 -7.37 -7.05 3.80
C TRP A 79 -8.09 -8.31 3.32
N SER A 80 -7.71 -9.51 3.77
CA SER A 80 -8.47 -10.73 3.45
C SER A 80 -9.91 -10.72 3.98
N GLU A 81 -10.20 -9.90 5.00
CA GLU A 81 -11.55 -9.75 5.57
C GLU A 81 -12.43 -8.80 4.75
N ILE A 82 -11.86 -7.97 3.87
CA ILE A 82 -12.60 -6.93 3.15
C ILE A 82 -13.12 -7.49 1.82
N PRO A 83 -14.44 -7.65 1.63
CA PRO A 83 -15.00 -8.22 0.41
C PRO A 83 -14.99 -7.22 -0.74
N GLY A 84 -15.14 -7.70 -1.98
CA GLY A 84 -15.37 -6.82 -3.15
C GLY A 84 -14.13 -6.13 -3.72
N GLN A 85 -12.93 -6.51 -3.25
CA GLN A 85 -11.67 -6.12 -3.86
C GLN A 85 -11.49 -6.84 -5.20
N MET A 86 -11.44 -6.08 -6.29
CA MET A 86 -11.13 -6.60 -7.63
C MET A 86 -10.00 -5.79 -8.26
N PHE A 87 -9.28 -6.37 -9.22
CA PHE A 87 -8.23 -5.64 -9.91
C PHE A 87 -8.81 -4.40 -10.62
N ARG A 88 -8.43 -3.21 -10.14
CA ARG A 88 -8.88 -1.90 -10.66
C ARG A 88 -10.39 -1.67 -10.61
N ARG A 89 -11.14 -2.50 -9.87
CA ARG A 89 -12.57 -2.35 -9.62
C ARG A 89 -12.81 -2.50 -8.14
N ASP A 90 -13.73 -1.70 -7.62
CA ASP A 90 -14.09 -1.77 -6.21
C ASP A 90 -15.59 -1.97 -6.12
N SER A 91 -15.99 -3.15 -5.67
CA SER A 91 -17.38 -3.49 -5.33
C SER A 91 -17.55 -3.72 -3.83
N THR A 92 -16.64 -3.18 -3.02
CA THR A 92 -16.72 -3.24 -1.56
C THR A 92 -18.00 -2.53 -1.13
N PRO A 93 -18.85 -3.16 -0.30
CA PRO A 93 -20.05 -2.52 0.24
C PRO A 93 -19.71 -1.27 1.05
N ASP A 94 -20.65 -0.33 1.17
CA ASP A 94 -20.42 0.92 1.92
C ASP A 94 -20.16 0.69 3.40
N ASN A 95 -20.71 -0.39 3.97
CA ASN A 95 -20.41 -0.85 5.32
C ASN A 95 -19.84 -2.27 5.28
N VAL A 96 -18.72 -2.48 5.96
CA VAL A 96 -17.98 -3.75 6.01
C VAL A 96 -17.84 -4.18 7.45
N ARG A 97 -17.89 -5.50 7.70
CA ARG A 97 -17.60 -6.07 9.02
C ARG A 97 -16.15 -6.55 9.07
N ILE A 98 -15.40 -6.04 10.04
CA ILE A 98 -14.01 -6.41 10.29
C ILE A 98 -13.84 -6.86 11.74
N LYS A 99 -12.82 -7.67 12.04
CA LYS A 99 -12.51 -8.01 13.45
C LYS A 99 -11.94 -6.83 14.23
N ALA A 100 -10.94 -6.17 13.64
CA ALA A 100 -10.27 -5.00 14.21
C ALA A 100 -9.45 -4.28 13.12
N PHE A 101 -9.14 -3.02 13.36
CA PHE A 101 -8.11 -2.31 12.60
C PHE A 101 -6.71 -2.74 13.03
N ILE A 102 -5.75 -2.67 12.10
CA ILE A 102 -4.32 -2.79 12.39
C ILE A 102 -3.94 -1.72 13.43
N ASP A 103 -3.25 -2.11 14.49
CA ASP A 103 -2.87 -1.21 15.57
C ASP A 103 -1.68 -0.33 15.17
N MET A 104 -1.97 0.91 14.79
CA MET A 104 -0.94 1.86 14.36
C MET A 104 0.13 2.14 15.41
N LYS A 105 -0.15 1.93 16.70
CA LYS A 105 0.84 2.15 17.78
C LYS A 105 1.94 1.10 17.79
N LYS A 106 1.72 -0.05 17.15
CA LYS A 106 2.70 -1.15 17.04
C LYS A 106 3.55 -1.06 15.79
N LEU A 107 3.26 -0.12 14.88
CA LEU A 107 4.00 0.02 13.63
C LEU A 107 5.41 0.55 13.89
N ASP A 108 6.42 -0.12 13.32
CA ASP A 108 7.77 0.42 13.23
C ASP A 108 7.85 1.50 12.12
N SER A 109 7.22 2.64 12.41
CA SER A 109 7.17 3.79 11.50
C SER A 109 8.58 4.31 11.21
N ARG A 110 9.51 4.23 12.17
CA ARG A 110 10.89 4.66 12.00
C ARG A 110 11.65 3.74 11.05
N GLY A 111 11.51 2.42 11.21
CA GLY A 111 12.08 1.44 10.28
C GLY A 111 11.58 1.66 8.86
N GLY A 112 10.27 1.85 8.70
CA GLY A 112 9.66 2.16 7.40
C GLY A 112 10.25 3.41 6.73
N LEU A 113 10.33 4.52 7.47
CA LEU A 113 10.91 5.77 6.98
C LEU A 113 12.38 5.62 6.57
N LEU A 114 13.19 4.92 7.36
CA LEU A 114 14.61 4.67 7.05
C LEU A 114 14.77 3.82 5.77
N LEU A 115 13.90 2.84 5.54
CA LEU A 115 13.92 2.05 4.31
C LEU A 115 13.54 2.90 3.09
N VAL A 116 12.58 3.81 3.23
CA VAL A 116 12.21 4.75 2.16
C VAL A 116 13.34 5.74 1.87
N GLU A 117 14.05 6.22 2.89
CA GLU A 117 15.26 7.04 2.71
C GLU A 117 16.34 6.27 1.93
N ARG A 118 16.61 5.01 2.27
CA ARG A 118 17.55 4.15 1.53
C ARG A 118 17.12 3.95 0.08
N LEU A 119 15.83 3.76 -0.18
CA LEU A 119 15.29 3.66 -1.53
C LEU A 119 15.52 4.95 -2.32
N ASN A 120 15.32 6.11 -1.70
CA ASN A 120 15.58 7.40 -2.33
C ASN A 120 17.07 7.59 -2.65
N SER A 121 17.98 7.21 -1.74
CA SER A 121 19.43 7.22 -2.00
C SER A 121 19.80 6.31 -3.17
N TYR A 122 19.26 5.09 -3.22
CA TYR A 122 19.45 4.17 -4.35
C TYR A 122 19.07 4.81 -5.70
N ILE A 123 17.94 5.52 -5.75
CA ILE A 123 17.49 6.23 -6.97
C ILE A 123 18.45 7.37 -7.32
N GLN A 124 18.88 8.17 -6.33
CA GLN A 124 19.81 9.29 -6.52
C GLN A 124 21.18 8.83 -7.04
N GLU A 125 21.61 7.64 -6.66
CA GLU A 125 22.86 7.00 -7.10
C GLU A 125 22.73 6.35 -8.50
N GLY A 126 21.59 6.51 -9.18
CA GLY A 126 21.35 5.97 -10.53
C GLY A 126 20.72 4.58 -10.56
N GLY A 127 20.17 4.11 -9.43
CA GLY A 127 19.47 2.84 -9.33
C GLY A 127 18.22 2.75 -10.22
N ASP A 128 18.05 1.61 -10.90
CA ASP A 128 16.87 1.32 -11.72
C ASP A 128 15.71 0.83 -10.85
N ILE A 129 14.86 1.77 -10.42
CA ILE A 129 13.66 1.50 -9.63
C ILE A 129 12.68 0.55 -10.33
N GLY A 130 12.62 0.58 -11.66
CA GLY A 130 11.73 -0.30 -12.44
C GLY A 130 12.23 -1.74 -12.45
N LYS A 131 13.55 -1.95 -12.56
CA LYS A 131 14.17 -3.28 -12.41
C LYS A 131 14.00 -3.82 -11.00
N LEU A 132 14.18 -2.98 -9.97
CA LEU A 132 13.95 -3.36 -8.58
C LEU A 132 12.50 -3.78 -8.35
N GLU A 133 11.53 -2.97 -8.79
CA GLU A 133 10.11 -3.31 -8.69
C GLU A 133 9.77 -4.62 -9.40
N ARG A 134 10.26 -4.85 -10.63
CA ARG A 134 10.04 -6.13 -11.34
C ARG A 134 10.64 -7.34 -10.61
N HIS A 135 11.77 -7.16 -9.94
CA HIS A 135 12.41 -8.22 -9.17
C HIS A 135 11.61 -8.54 -7.91
N LEU A 136 11.25 -7.52 -7.14
CA LEU A 136 10.47 -7.68 -5.91
C LEU A 136 9.06 -8.19 -6.20
N SER A 137 8.42 -7.72 -7.28
CA SER A 137 7.11 -8.21 -7.71
C SER A 137 7.10 -9.72 -7.99
N LYS A 138 8.22 -10.34 -8.38
CA LYS A 138 8.32 -11.81 -8.54
C LYS A 138 8.52 -12.57 -7.23
N THR A 139 8.93 -11.86 -6.18
CA THR A 139 9.19 -12.44 -4.86
C THR A 139 7.93 -12.40 -4.01
N TYR A 140 7.14 -11.33 -4.16
CA TYR A 140 5.97 -11.04 -3.32
C TYR A 140 4.61 -11.26 -4.01
N ASN A 141 4.54 -11.46 -5.34
CA ASN A 141 3.31 -11.85 -6.05
C ASN A 141 3.43 -13.24 -6.69
#